data_AF-A0A8J4T8K4-F1
#
_entry.id   AF-A0A8J4T8K4-F1
#
_cell.length_a   1.000
_cell.length_b   1.000
_cell.length_c   1.000
_cell.angle_alpha   90.00
_cell.angle_beta   90.00
_cell.angle_gamma   90.00
#
_symmetry.space_group_name_H-M   'P 1'
#
loop_
_entity.id
_entity.type
_entity.pdbx_description
1 polymer ?
#
loop_
_entity_poly.entity_id
_entity_poly.type
_entity_poly.pdbx_seq_one_letter_code
_entity_poly.pdbx_strand_id
1 'polypeptide(L)' 'MKYWEIIADNISKAGRSWGCVSAIDSSGRTIWIVDAHRDDEKRFVVHADEKLTAFLELERSVCIHLLTEQI' A
#
# COMPACT_ATOMS: atom_id res chain seq x y z
N MET A 1 -7.50 -0.31 -17.77
CA MET A 1 -6.68 -0.81 -16.65
C MET A 1 -6.17 0.40 -15.89
N LYS A 2 -6.48 0.53 -14.60
CA LYS A 2 -5.97 1.63 -13.78
C LYS A 2 -4.62 1.21 -13.18
N TYR A 3 -3.64 2.11 -13.16
CA TYR A 3 -2.28 1.79 -12.69
C TYR A 3 -2.23 1.17 -11.28
N TRP A 4 -3.10 1.63 -10.36
CA TRP A 4 -3.14 1.10 -8.99
C TRP A 4 -3.62 -0.37 -8.93
N GLU A 5 -4.38 -0.86 -9.92
CA GLU A 5 -4.81 -2.27 -9.96
C GLU A 5 -3.63 -3.20 -10.26
N ILE A 6 -2.69 -2.75 -11.10
CA ILE A 6 -1.45 -3.49 -11.40
C ILE A 6 -0.58 -3.56 -10.14
N ILE A 7 -0.46 -2.44 -9.42
CA ILE A 7 0.32 -2.39 -8.18
C ILE A 7 -0.29 -3.30 -7.11
N ALA A 8 -1.62 -3.25 -6.95
CA ALA A 8 -2.34 -4.12 -6.04
C ALA A 8 -2.13 -5.62 -6.36
N ASP A 9 -2.12 -5.98 -7.65
CA ASP A 9 -1.84 -7.34 -8.11
C ASP A 9 -0.38 -7.76 -7.80
N ASN A 10 0.60 -6.87 -7.97
CA ASN A 10 1.99 -7.14 -7.59
C ASN A 10 2.13 -7.39 -6.07
N ILE A 11 1.45 -6.61 -5.23
CA ILE A 11 1.44 -6.80 -3.78
C ILE A 11 0.86 -8.17 -3.42
N SER A 12 -0.26 -8.56 -4.04
CA SER A 12 -0.84 -9.90 -3.88
C SER A 12 0.11 -11.02 -4.32
N LYS A 13 0.78 -10.86 -5.47
CA LYS A 13 1.78 -11.81 -5.98
C LYS A 13 3.01 -11.93 -5.08
N ALA A 14 3.36 -10.88 -4.35
CA ALA A 14 4.39 -10.91 -3.31
C ALA A 14 3.94 -11.64 -2.02
N GLY A 15 2.77 -12.27 -2.01
CA GLY A 15 2.25 -13.04 -0.88
C GLY A 15 1.62 -12.17 0.21
N ARG A 16 1.28 -10.91 -0.07
CA ARG A 16 0.66 -9.99 0.89
C ARG A 16 -0.81 -9.76 0.58
N SER A 17 -1.63 -9.76 1.63
CA SER A 17 -2.99 -9.23 1.56
C SER A 17 -2.97 -7.70 1.65
N TRP A 18 -3.90 -7.02 1.00
CA TRP A 18 -3.99 -5.56 1.03
C TRP A 18 -5.41 -5.04 1.25
N GLY A 19 -5.50 -3.84 1.81
CA GLY A 19 -6.73 -3.10 2.02
C GLY A 19 -6.60 -1.67 1.51
N CYS A 20 -7.70 -1.07 1.04
CA CYS A 20 -7.74 0.32 0.60
C CYS A 20 -9.06 0.97 1.00
N VAL A 21 -8.97 2.07 1.72
CA VAL A 21 -10.11 2.89 2.14
C VAL A 21 -9.85 4.36 1.87
N SER A 22 -10.91 5.13 1.64
CA SER A 22 -10.83 6.59 1.59
C SER A 22 -11.41 7.20 2.86
N ALA A 23 -10.82 8.28 3.33
CA ALA A 23 -11.33 9.07 4.45
C ALA A 23 -11.31 10.57 4.09
N ILE A 24 -12.05 11.38 4.85
CA ILE A 24 -12.01 12.84 4.73
C ILE A 24 -11.17 13.38 5.90
N ASP A 25 -10.14 14.18 5.59
CA ASP A 25 -9.30 14.81 6.61
C ASP A 25 -9.98 16.04 7.25
N SER A 26 -9.35 16.66 8.24
CA SER A 26 -9.88 17.84 8.94
C SER A 26 -10.04 19.08 8.06
N SER A 27 -9.44 19.08 6.87
CA SER A 27 -9.58 20.15 5.87
C SER A 27 -10.63 19.84 4.79
N GLY A 28 -11.33 18.71 4.90
CA GLY A 28 -12.32 18.27 3.92
C GLY A 28 -11.71 17.60 2.69
N ARG A 29 -10.42 17.30 2.68
CA ARG A 29 -9.75 16.62 1.56
C ARG A 29 -9.94 15.12 1.67
N THR A 30 -10.18 14.47 0.54
CA THR A 30 -10.16 13.00 0.48
C THR A 30 -8.72 12.52 0.56
N ILE A 31 -8.44 11.64 1.51
CA ILE A 31 -7.19 10.91 1.64
C ILE A 31 -7.44 9.42 1.40
N TRP A 32 -6.43 8.73 0.89
CA TRP A 32 -6.42 7.30 0.68
C TRP A 32 -5.52 6.65 1.70
N ILE A 33 -6.03 5.65 2.41
CA ILE A 33 -5.28 4.83 3.34
C ILE A 33 -5.21 3.43 2.74
N VAL A 34 -4.00 2.94 2.53
CA VAL A 34 -3.75 1.61 1.95
C VAL A 34 -2.82 0.86 2.87
N ASP A 35 -3.12 -0.41 3.10
CA ASP A 35 -2.29 -1.28 3.93
C ASP A 35 -1.94 -2.58 3.23
N ALA A 36 -0.80 -3.15 3.61
CA ALA A 36 -0.40 -4.50 3.21
C ALA A 36 0.13 -5.27 4.42
N HIS A 37 -0.28 -6.53 4.54
CA HIS A 37 0.14 -7.42 5.62
C HIS A 37 0.25 -8.88 5.13
N ARG A 38 0.99 -9.69 5.88
CA ARG A 38 1.14 -11.13 5.66
C ARG A 38 1.30 -11.80 7.02
N ASP A 39 0.35 -12.66 7.42
CA ASP A 39 0.37 -13.44 8.65
C ASP A 39 0.94 -12.66 9.87
N ASP A 40 1.93 -13.22 10.57
CA ASP A 40 2.61 -12.62 11.73
C ASP A 40 3.69 -11.59 11.34
N GLU A 41 3.81 -11.25 10.05
CA GLU A 41 4.78 -10.26 9.57
C GLU A 41 4.29 -8.83 9.78
N LYS A 42 5.23 -7.91 9.54
CA LYS A 42 5.00 -6.47 9.61
C LYS A 42 3.87 -6.03 8.68
N ARG A 43 2.95 -5.23 9.25
CA ARG A 43 1.93 -4.48 8.52
C ARG A 43 2.48 -3.13 8.08
N PHE A 44 2.31 -2.80 6.80
CA PHE A 44 2.60 -1.51 6.22
C PHE A 44 1.30 -0.74 6.06
N VAL A 45 1.29 0.54 6.45
CA VAL A 45 0.16 1.44 6.28
C VAL A 45 0.69 2.74 5.68
N VAL A 46 0.07 3.18 4.59
CA VAL A 46 0.42 4.39 3.86
C VAL A 46 -0.82 5.25 3.69
N HIS A 47 -0.66 6.56 3.79
CA HIS A 47 -1.69 7.51 3.41
C HIS A 47 -1.19 8.50 2.36
N ALA A 48 -2.04 8.85 1.39
CA ALA A 48 -1.74 9.90 0.41
C ALA A 48 -3.02 10.59 -0.09
N ASP A 49 -2.89 11.81 -0.62
CA ASP A 49 -4.01 12.57 -1.18
C ASP A 49 -4.57 11.90 -2.46
N GLU A 50 -3.75 11.12 -3.16
CA GLU A 50 -4.13 10.38 -4.37
C GLU A 50 -4.03 8.86 -4.16
N LYS A 51 -5.02 8.12 -4.66
CA LYS A 51 -5.06 6.65 -4.56
C LYS A 51 -3.82 6.00 -5.15
N LEU A 52 -3.41 6.45 -6.35
CA LEU A 52 -2.27 5.89 -7.05
C LEU A 52 -0.97 6.08 -6.26
N THR A 53 -0.76 7.28 -5.72
CA THR A 53 0.39 7.62 -4.89
C THR A 53 0.44 6.77 -3.63
N ALA A 54 -0.71 6.52 -2.98
CA ALA A 54 -0.75 5.63 -1.82
C ALA A 54 -0.34 4.18 -2.17
N PHE A 55 -0.73 3.67 -3.33
CA PHE A 55 -0.32 2.33 -3.79
C PHE A 55 1.18 2.28 -4.16
N LEU A 56 1.72 3.30 -4.83
CA LEU A 56 3.14 3.38 -5.17
C LEU A 56 4.04 3.37 -3.92
N GLU A 57 3.67 4.17 -2.92
CA GLU A 57 4.42 4.23 -1.64
C GLU A 57 4.29 2.93 -0.84
N LEU A 58 3.14 2.24 -0.94
CA LEU A 58 2.96 0.92 -0.32
C LEU A 58 3.84 -0.15 -0.99
N GLU A 59 3.85 -0.21 -2.33
CA GLU A 59 4.72 -1.11 -3.08
C GLU A 59 6.18 -0.84 -2.76
N ARG A 60 6.59 0.43 -2.71
CA ARG A 60 7.95 0.83 -2.31
C ARG A 60 8.30 0.34 -0.91
N SER A 61 7.39 0.49 0.05
CA SER A 61 7.60 0.04 1.43
C SER A 61 7.75 -1.47 1.54
N VAL A 62 6.92 -2.23 0.81
CA VAL A 62 7.00 -3.69 0.71
C VAL A 62 8.31 -4.12 0.05
N CYS A 63 8.68 -3.52 -1.08
CA CYS A 63 9.91 -3.83 -1.81
C CYS A 63 11.15 -3.57 -0.97
N ILE A 64 11.24 -2.42 -0.28
CA ILE A 64 12.37 -2.12 0.62
C ILE A 64 12.47 -3.18 1.71
N HIS A 65 11.37 -3.55 2.34
CA HIS A 65 11.39 -4.56 3.39
C HIS A 65 11.88 -5.93 2.86
N LEU A 66 11.37 -6.37 1.71
CA LEU A 66 11.82 -7.62 1.09
C LEU A 66 13.31 -7.59 0.73
N LEU A 67 13.86 -6.44 0.36
CA LEU A 67 15.29 -6.29 0.05
C LEU A 67 16.16 -6.23 1.33
N THR A 68 15.65 -5.68 2.42
CA THR A 68 16.41 -5.58 3.68
C THR A 68 16.43 -6.88 4.49
N GLU A 69 15.43 -7.76 4.34
CA GLU A 69 15.40 -9.08 5.01
C GLU A 69 16.23 -10.16 4.27
N GLN A 70 16.83 -9.83 3.13
CA GLN A 70 17.69 -10.75 2.35
C GLN A 70 19.19 -10.64 2.69
N ILE A 71 19.57 -9.84 3.70
CA ILE A 71 20.94 -9.63 4.19
C ILE A 71 21.04 -10.16 5.63
#